data_AF-A0A955DJD1-F1
#
_entry.id   AF-A0A955DJD1-F1
#
_cell.length_a   1.000
_cell.length_b   1.000
_cell.length_c   1.000
_cell.angle_alpha   90.00
_cell.angle_beta   90.00
_cell.angle_gamma   90.00
#
_symmetry.space_group_name_H-M   'P 1'
#
loop_
_entity.id
_entity.type
_entity.pdbx_description
1 polymer ?
#
loop_
_entity_poly.entity_id
_entity_poly.type
_entity_poly.pdbx_seq_one_letter_code
_entity_poly.pdbx_strand_id
1 'polypeptide(L)'
;MDVGNVAPWKWGVLIGAGLLAIVVWFFVLGGRDKVQFTDGMDAIDIETGQVFFLPIPPQRMYPGTNPDTGKQTLFPAWEDEDGTWYLVARYFPSDSDFRDQVKVKVDWSTGRVETNGKEVRRAE
;
A
#
# COMPACT_ATOMS: atom_id res chain seq x y z
N MET A 1 22.46 -15.61 -52.26
CA MET A 1 22.95 -15.92 -50.90
C MET A 1 22.47 -17.33 -50.59
N ASP A 2 23.39 -18.30 -50.64
CA ASP A 2 23.08 -19.69 -50.27
C ASP A 2 22.65 -19.70 -48.81
N VAL A 3 21.38 -20.03 -48.55
CA VAL A 3 20.93 -20.35 -47.21
C VAL A 3 21.45 -21.75 -46.93
N GLY A 4 22.75 -21.83 -46.64
CA GLY A 4 23.48 -23.08 -46.47
C GLY A 4 22.73 -24.01 -45.53
N ASN A 5 22.65 -25.29 -45.91
CA ASN A 5 21.91 -26.34 -45.22
C ASN A 5 22.30 -26.41 -43.73
N VAL A 6 21.59 -25.66 -42.89
CA VAL A 6 21.83 -25.62 -41.44
C VAL A 6 21.27 -26.92 -40.86
N ALA A 7 22.16 -27.73 -40.30
CA ALA A 7 21.78 -28.99 -39.67
C ALA A 7 20.62 -28.80 -38.66
N PRO A 8 19.55 -29.60 -38.71
CA PRO A 8 18.31 -29.37 -37.94
C PRO A 8 18.49 -29.17 -36.43
N TRP A 9 19.48 -29.82 -35.83
CA TRP A 9 19.78 -29.69 -34.39
C TRP A 9 20.23 -28.28 -34.00
N LYS A 10 20.86 -27.53 -34.91
CA LYS A 10 21.30 -26.15 -34.65
C LYS A 10 20.12 -25.21 -34.45
N TRP A 11 18.99 -25.47 -35.12
CA TRP A 11 17.75 -24.72 -34.90
C TRP A 11 17.18 -24.97 -33.50
N GLY A 12 17.23 -26.22 -33.03
CA GLY A 12 16.81 -26.56 -31.67
C GLY A 12 17.62 -25.81 -30.61
N VAL A 13 18.94 -25.72 -30.78
CA VAL A 13 19.82 -24.98 -29.86
C VAL A 13 19.55 -23.48 -29.90
N LEU A 14 19.38 -22.89 -31.09
CA LEU A 14 19.10 -21.46 -31.23
C LEU A 14 17.76 -21.06 -30.60
N ILE A 15 16.71 -21.87 -30.83
CA ILE A 15 15.39 -21.63 -30.24
C ILE A 15 15.46 -21.79 -28.71
N GLY A 16 16.13 -22.84 -28.22
CA GLY A 16 16.30 -23.07 -26.78
C GLY A 16 17.05 -21.92 -26.09
N ALA A 17 18.14 -21.44 -26.70
CA ALA A 17 18.90 -20.30 -26.19
C ALA A 17 18.08 -19.00 -26.21
N GLY A 18 17.30 -18.76 -27.27
CA GLY A 18 16.42 -17.61 -27.38
C GLY A 18 15.32 -17.60 -26.30
N LEU A 19 14.68 -18.75 -26.06
CA LEU A 19 13.67 -18.88 -25.01
C LEU A 19 14.26 -18.68 -23.61
N LEU A 20 15.44 -19.23 -23.35
CA LEU A 20 16.16 -19.00 -22.08
C LEU A 20 16.50 -17.52 -21.88
N ALA A 21 16.94 -16.82 -22.91
CA ALA A 21 17.23 -15.39 -22.84
C ALA A 21 15.97 -14.56 -22.52
N ILE A 22 14.82 -14.92 -23.09
CA ILE A 22 13.53 -14.25 -22.80
C ILE A 22 13.11 -14.47 -21.34
N VAL A 23 13.22 -15.70 -20.83
CA VAL A 23 12.90 -16.01 -19.44
C VAL A 23 13.82 -15.22 -18.50
N VAL A 24 15.13 -15.21 -18.75
CA VAL A 24 16.09 -14.43 -17.95
C VAL A 24 15.77 -12.94 -18.01
N TRP A 25 15.46 -12.40 -19.19
CA TRP A 25 15.07 -11.00 -19.34
C TRP A 25 13.81 -10.67 -18.52
N PHE A 26 12.77 -11.50 -18.61
CA PHE A 26 11.51 -11.26 -17.91
C PHE A 26 11.69 -11.27 -16.38
N PHE A 27 12.38 -12.28 -15.84
CA PHE A 27 12.50 -12.44 -14.38
C PHE A 27 13.63 -11.60 -13.74
N VAL A 28 14.73 -11.35 -14.45
CA VAL A 28 15.89 -10.64 -13.88
C VAL A 28 15.86 -9.14 -14.20
N LEU A 29 15.38 -8.77 -15.39
CA LEU A 29 15.37 -7.37 -15.84
C LEU A 29 13.97 -6.76 -15.83
N GLY A 30 12.93 -7.56 -16.10
CA GLY A 30 11.53 -7.12 -16.16
C GLY A 30 10.88 -6.89 -14.79
N GLY A 31 11.31 -7.62 -13.75
CA GLY A 31 10.75 -7.49 -12.39
C GLY A 31 11.24 -6.28 -11.58
N ARG A 32 11.81 -5.26 -12.23
CA ARG A 32 12.31 -4.03 -11.59
C ARG A 32 11.26 -2.95 -11.43
N ASP A 33 10.00 -3.34 -11.28
CA ASP A 33 9.03 -2.44 -10.66
C ASP A 33 9.52 -2.22 -9.23
N LYS A 34 10.26 -1.13 -9.07
CA LYS A 34 10.67 -0.63 -7.76
C LYS A 34 9.36 -0.47 -7.02
N VAL A 35 9.12 -1.31 -6.01
CA VAL A 35 8.11 -1.03 -5.00
C VAL A 35 8.52 0.32 -4.45
N GLN A 36 7.87 1.37 -4.93
CA GLN A 36 8.06 2.71 -4.40
C GLN A 36 7.42 2.63 -3.03
N PHE A 37 8.24 2.37 -2.02
CA PHE A 37 7.84 2.62 -0.65
C PHE A 37 7.47 4.09 -0.62
N THR A 38 6.16 4.37 -0.54
CA THR A 38 5.70 5.74 -0.47
C THR A 38 6.27 6.33 0.83
N ASP A 39 6.73 7.59 0.79
CA ASP A 39 7.47 8.21 1.90
C ASP A 39 6.63 8.37 3.19
N GLY A 40 5.35 7.98 3.13
CA GLY A 40 4.40 8.10 4.20
C GLY A 40 3.27 7.08 4.11
N MET A 41 2.20 7.34 4.82
CA MET A 41 0.97 6.56 4.76
C MET A 41 -0.18 7.46 5.17
N ASP A 42 -1.34 7.19 4.61
CA ASP A 42 -2.56 7.87 5.03
C ASP A 42 -2.99 7.36 6.40
N ALA A 43 -3.48 8.28 7.20
CA ALA A 43 -4.01 8.02 8.52
C ALA A 43 -5.29 8.83 8.71
N ILE A 44 -6.25 8.28 9.43
CA ILE A 44 -7.50 8.96 9.73
C ILE A 44 -7.52 9.32 11.21
N ASP A 45 -7.86 10.56 11.50
CA ASP A 45 -8.23 10.98 12.84
C ASP A 45 -9.63 10.45 13.18
N ILE A 46 -9.70 9.52 14.12
CA ILE A 46 -10.96 8.91 14.55
C ILE A 46 -11.86 9.85 15.38
N GLU A 47 -11.36 11.01 15.83
CA GLU A 47 -12.21 12.03 16.47
C GLU A 47 -12.94 12.90 15.45
N THR A 48 -12.30 13.21 14.32
CA THR A 48 -12.78 14.21 13.36
C THR A 48 -13.12 13.65 11.98
N GLY A 49 -12.67 12.43 11.67
CA GLY A 49 -12.84 11.79 10.36
C GLY A 49 -11.96 12.39 9.27
N GLN A 50 -10.94 13.16 9.65
CA GLN A 50 -10.05 13.84 8.74
C GLN A 50 -8.87 12.94 8.35
N VAL A 51 -8.47 13.01 7.08
CA VAL A 51 -7.36 12.23 6.52
C VAL A 51 -6.07 13.03 6.58
N PHE A 52 -5.01 12.39 7.06
CA PHE A 52 -3.67 12.93 7.18
C PHE A 52 -2.66 12.04 6.47
N PHE A 53 -1.72 12.63 5.75
CA PHE A 53 -0.54 11.93 5.25
C PHE A 53 0.57 12.04 6.29
N LEU A 54 0.99 10.90 6.84
CA LEU A 54 2.05 10.81 7.83
C LEU A 54 3.32 10.25 7.19
N PRO A 55 4.50 10.88 7.31
CA PRO A 55 5.75 10.23 6.96
C PRO A 55 5.94 8.96 7.81
N ILE A 56 6.50 7.87 7.24
CA ILE A 56 6.73 6.61 7.97
C ILE A 56 8.08 6.68 8.70
N PRO A 57 8.12 6.84 10.05
CA PRO A 57 9.34 6.60 10.81
C PRO A 57 9.59 5.09 10.98
N PRO A 58 10.84 4.67 11.25
CA PRO A 58 11.23 3.25 11.36
C PRO A 58 10.52 2.48 12.50
N GLN A 59 10.01 3.17 13.51
CA GLN A 59 9.22 2.59 14.59
C GLN A 59 8.13 3.58 15.02
N ARG A 60 6.87 3.28 14.72
CA ARG A 60 5.71 3.98 15.28
C ARG A 60 4.74 3.00 15.93
N MET A 61 4.29 3.34 17.12
CA MET A 61 3.15 2.71 17.78
C MET A 61 1.90 3.50 17.39
N TYR A 62 0.82 2.80 17.05
CA TYR A 62 -0.46 3.42 16.75
C TYR A 62 -1.42 3.22 17.93
N PRO A 63 -2.33 4.18 18.22
CA PRO A 63 -2.60 5.41 17.46
C PRO A 63 -1.48 6.46 17.47
N GLY A 64 -1.31 7.16 16.35
CA GLY A 64 -0.41 8.29 16.19
C GLY A 64 -1.03 9.59 16.70
N THR A 65 -0.19 10.60 16.91
CA THR A 65 -0.61 11.91 17.41
C THR A 65 -1.17 12.79 16.29
N ASN A 66 -2.39 13.31 16.45
CA ASN A 66 -2.96 14.34 15.60
C ASN A 66 -2.20 15.66 15.80
N PRO A 67 -1.63 16.27 14.76
CA PRO A 67 -0.86 17.52 14.87
C PRO A 67 -1.68 18.72 15.34
N ASP A 68 -2.98 18.75 15.04
CA ASP A 68 -3.87 19.86 15.36
C ASP A 68 -4.31 19.84 16.84
N THR A 69 -4.50 18.64 17.40
CA THR A 69 -5.06 18.46 18.75
C THR A 69 -4.06 17.92 19.78
N GLY A 70 -2.93 17.36 19.33
CA GLY A 70 -1.94 16.72 20.19
C GLY A 70 -2.39 15.37 20.79
N LYS A 71 -3.57 14.87 20.42
CA LYS A 71 -4.11 13.60 20.94
C LYS A 71 -3.70 12.40 20.10
N GLN A 72 -3.64 11.22 20.70
CA GLN A 72 -3.36 9.97 19.99
C GLN A 72 -4.62 9.42 19.33
N THR A 73 -4.95 9.93 18.15
CA THR A 73 -6.20 9.60 17.45
C THR A 73 -5.99 9.27 15.97
N LEU A 74 -4.75 9.27 15.47
CA LEU A 74 -4.46 8.93 14.07
C LEU A 74 -4.26 7.43 13.90
N PHE A 75 -5.10 6.80 13.09
CA PHE A 75 -4.97 5.39 12.74
C PHE A 75 -4.59 5.21 11.28
N PRO A 76 -3.70 4.26 10.95
CA PRO A 76 -3.36 3.95 9.58
C PRO A 76 -4.59 3.58 8.77
N ALA A 77 -4.72 4.18 7.60
CA ALA A 77 -5.85 3.98 6.71
C ALA A 77 -5.38 3.84 5.26
N TRP A 78 -6.27 3.33 4.42
CA TRP A 78 -6.10 3.27 2.98
C TRP A 78 -7.43 3.56 2.30
N GLU A 79 -7.35 4.16 1.11
CA GLU A 79 -8.49 4.42 0.25
C GLU A 79 -8.61 3.27 -0.76
N ASP A 80 -9.80 2.72 -0.91
CA ASP A 80 -10.13 1.73 -1.95
C ASP A 80 -10.45 2.42 -3.28
N GLU A 81 -10.56 1.65 -4.36
CA GLU A 81 -10.78 2.18 -5.72
C GLU A 81 -12.08 2.99 -5.85
N ASP A 82 -13.08 2.69 -5.01
CA ASP A 82 -14.37 3.38 -4.94
C ASP A 82 -14.34 4.68 -4.12
N GLY A 83 -13.19 5.00 -3.52
CA GLY A 83 -13.00 6.13 -2.63
C GLY A 83 -13.45 5.90 -1.19
N THR A 84 -13.79 4.66 -0.83
CA THR A 84 -14.12 4.26 0.53
C THR A 84 -12.83 4.12 1.35
N TRP A 85 -12.85 4.67 2.57
CA TRP A 85 -11.70 4.61 3.47
C TRP A 85 -11.81 3.46 4.46
N TYR A 86 -10.68 2.80 4.69
CA TYR A 86 -10.57 1.66 5.60
C TYR A 86 -9.38 1.83 6.55
N LEU A 87 -9.60 1.60 7.84
CA LEU A 87 -8.53 1.46 8.82
C LEU A 87 -7.81 0.12 8.63
N VAL A 88 -6.51 0.10 8.89
CA VAL A 88 -5.72 -1.14 8.85
C VAL A 88 -6.02 -1.99 10.09
N ALA A 89 -6.64 -3.17 9.86
CA ALA A 89 -7.13 -4.09 10.88
C ALA A 89 -6.16 -4.42 12.03
N ARG A 90 -4.85 -4.50 11.73
CA ARG A 90 -3.84 -4.83 12.74
C ARG A 90 -3.72 -3.81 13.87
N TYR A 91 -4.22 -2.60 13.66
CA TYR A 91 -4.18 -1.51 14.62
C TYR A 91 -5.54 -1.27 15.27
N PHE A 92 -6.51 -2.16 15.06
CA PHE A 92 -7.80 -2.00 15.73
C PHE A 92 -7.59 -2.13 17.23
N PRO A 93 -8.08 -1.17 18.01
CA PRO A 93 -8.04 -1.26 19.46
C PRO A 93 -8.87 -2.49 19.86
N SER A 94 -8.28 -3.36 20.67
CA SER A 94 -8.99 -4.50 21.27
C SER A 94 -9.93 -4.06 22.40
N ASP A 95 -9.70 -2.85 22.92
CA ASP A 95 -10.46 -2.24 23.99
C ASP A 95 -11.80 -1.69 23.48
N SER A 96 -12.91 -2.21 24.00
CA SER A 96 -14.26 -1.74 23.69
C SER A 96 -14.50 -0.31 24.16
N ASP A 97 -13.90 0.08 25.29
CA ASP A 97 -14.11 1.40 25.88
C ASP A 97 -13.52 2.48 24.97
N PHE A 98 -12.43 2.15 24.27
CA PHE A 98 -11.87 3.03 23.25
C PHE A 98 -12.78 3.15 22.03
N ARG A 99 -13.38 2.03 21.58
CA ARG A 99 -14.28 2.02 20.42
C ARG A 99 -15.52 2.88 20.66
N ASP A 100 -16.03 2.89 21.89
CA ASP A 100 -17.20 3.69 22.27
C ASP A 100 -16.90 5.19 22.36
N GLN A 101 -15.62 5.57 22.49
CA GLN A 101 -15.19 6.98 22.50
C GLN A 101 -14.96 7.53 21.09
N VAL A 102 -14.96 6.68 20.07
CA VAL A 102 -14.76 7.07 18.68
C VAL A 102 -16.00 7.80 18.17
N LYS A 103 -15.82 9.05 17.73
CA LYS A 103 -16.92 9.91 17.28
C LYS A 103 -17.29 9.66 15.81
N VAL A 104 -16.33 9.16 15.04
CA VAL A 104 -16.53 8.82 13.63
C VAL A 104 -17.19 7.46 13.52
N LYS A 105 -18.09 7.28 12.55
CA LYS A 105 -18.71 5.99 12.32
C LYS A 105 -17.70 5.04 11.67
N VAL A 106 -17.26 4.06 12.46
CA VAL A 106 -16.34 3.01 12.05
C VAL A 106 -17.04 1.66 12.15
N ASP A 107 -17.02 0.89 11.07
CA ASP A 107 -17.35 -0.53 11.13
C ASP A 107 -16.12 -1.31 11.56
N TRP A 108 -16.04 -1.67 12.84
CA TRP A 108 -14.90 -2.36 13.43
C TRP A 108 -14.69 -3.80 12.92
N SER A 109 -15.65 -4.36 12.18
CA SER A 109 -15.50 -5.69 11.57
C SER A 109 -14.76 -5.63 10.24
N THR A 110 -14.93 -4.54 9.49
CA THR A 110 -14.34 -4.36 8.15
C THR A 110 -13.25 -3.29 8.12
N GLY A 111 -13.22 -2.39 9.11
CA GLY A 111 -12.37 -1.21 9.14
C GLY A 111 -12.93 0.00 8.42
N ARG A 112 -14.11 -0.10 7.80
CA ARG A 112 -14.69 0.98 7.00
C ARG A 112 -14.95 2.22 7.85
N VAL A 113 -14.57 3.39 7.34
CA VAL A 113 -14.75 4.69 8.00
C VAL A 113 -15.58 5.63 7.14
N GLU A 114 -16.57 6.29 7.74
CA GLU A 114 -17.23 7.45 7.12
C GLU A 114 -16.38 8.72 7.38
N THR A 115 -15.64 9.18 6.38
CA THR A 115 -14.77 10.38 6.50
C THR A 115 -15.53 11.67 6.20
N ASN A 116 -15.03 12.80 6.72
CA ASN A 116 -15.63 14.12 6.51
C ASN A 116 -15.17 14.80 5.20
N GLY A 117 -14.41 14.10 4.35
CA GLY A 117 -13.96 14.60 3.05
C GLY A 117 -12.60 14.03 2.60
N LYS A 118 -12.28 14.22 1.31
CA LYS A 118 -11.06 13.72 0.65
C LYS A 118 -9.80 14.58 0.84
N GLU A 119 -9.85 15.64 1.64
CA GLU A 119 -8.72 16.57 1.75
C GLU A 119 -7.63 15.97 2.65
N VAL A 120 -6.64 15.33 2.01
CA VAL A 120 -5.46 14.77 2.69
C VAL A 120 -4.55 15.91 3.12
N ARG A 121 -4.43 16.12 4.44
CA ARG A 121 -3.50 17.11 5.00
C ARG A 121 -2.15 16.48 5.29
N ARG A 122 -1.06 17.13 4.90
CA ARG A 122 0.28 16.68 5.28
C ARG A 122 0.52 17.07 6.74
N ALA A 123 0.82 16.09 7.59
CA ALA A 123 1.35 16.36 8.91
C ALA A 123 2.86 16.62 8.78
N GLU A 124 3.28 17.85 9.07
CA GLU A 124 4.70 18.25 9.12
C GLU A 124 5.36 17.88 10.45
#